data_AF-A0AAV0BSR2-F1
#
_entry.id   AF-A0AAV0BSR2-F1
#
_cell.length_a   1.000
_cell.length_b   1.000
_cell.length_c   1.000
_cell.angle_alpha   90.00
_cell.angle_beta   90.00
_cell.angle_gamma   90.00
#
_symmetry.space_group_name_H-M   'P 1'
#
loop_
_entity.id
_entity.type
_entity.pdbx_description
1 polymer ?
#
loop_
_entity_poly.entity_id
_entity_poly.type
_entity_poly.pdbx_seq_one_letter_code
_entity_poly.pdbx_strand_id
1 'polypeptide(L)'
;MRSLIIPALLCVLFIHKSCATVHTQCYNYFLQKDGCVFSAADDRNRCSADPKPSTAVGVVQASNTNVKRHTLARRYDTTLPSPSVRGEGICGNYNTAEAEGASLWVGPNPDSTNPEEAGWLNKGKTSNCNKQLYIINPRTRKTVYVNVIDGHDFQTTQPDVGCFQIALTQNTFLQLDPTDEEKEKGSIGSLTWDFNNLNGASPQDGPV
;
A
#
# COMPACT_ATOMS: atom_id res chain seq x y z
N MET A 1 -20.22 70.36 -2.54
CA MET A 1 -20.42 69.15 -1.71
C MET A 1 -20.04 67.95 -2.55
N ARG A 2 -18.96 67.26 -2.18
CA ARG A 2 -18.43 66.07 -2.88
C ARG A 2 -19.14 64.84 -2.31
N SER A 3 -19.69 63.99 -3.17
CA SER A 3 -20.17 62.66 -2.78
C SER A 3 -19.36 61.62 -3.55
N LEU A 4 -18.40 60.99 -2.86
CA LEU A 4 -17.61 59.87 -3.36
C LEU A 4 -18.35 58.59 -2.96
N ILE A 5 -18.89 57.88 -3.94
CA ILE A 5 -19.45 56.53 -3.76
C ILE A 5 -18.30 55.55 -3.98
N ILE A 6 -17.85 54.91 -2.90
CA ILE A 6 -16.86 53.82 -2.94
C ILE A 6 -17.64 52.52 -3.06
N PRO A 7 -17.50 51.74 -4.15
CA PRO A 7 -18.08 50.40 -4.20
C PRO A 7 -17.23 49.48 -3.31
N ALA A 8 -17.81 49.05 -2.19
CA ALA A 8 -17.21 48.05 -1.32
C ALA A 8 -17.19 46.69 -2.05
N LEU A 9 -16.01 46.33 -2.58
CA LEU A 9 -15.74 45.02 -3.17
C LEU A 9 -15.74 43.98 -2.03
N LEU A 10 -16.85 43.27 -1.84
CA LEU A 10 -16.96 42.17 -0.89
C LEU A 10 -16.18 40.96 -1.43
N CYS A 11 -14.91 40.83 -1.06
CA CYS A 11 -14.13 39.61 -1.27
C CYS A 11 -14.66 38.53 -0.32
N VAL A 12 -15.55 37.66 -0.81
CA VAL A 12 -15.99 36.46 -0.09
C VAL A 12 -14.83 35.47 -0.07
N LEU A 13 -14.07 35.47 1.03
CA LEU A 13 -13.05 34.45 1.29
C LEU A 13 -13.75 33.12 1.54
N PHE A 14 -13.81 32.26 0.52
CA PHE A 14 -14.16 30.86 0.71
C PHE A 14 -13.05 30.17 1.52
N ILE A 15 -13.21 30.19 2.85
CA ILE A 15 -12.41 29.36 3.76
C ILE A 15 -12.79 27.92 3.46
N HIS A 16 -12.03 27.28 2.57
CA HIS A 16 -12.08 25.84 2.40
C HIS A 16 -11.57 25.24 3.70
N LYS A 17 -12.49 24.81 4.58
CA LYS A 17 -12.13 23.86 5.63
C LYS A 17 -11.59 22.62 4.93
N SER A 18 -10.27 22.52 4.83
CA SER A 18 -9.61 21.27 4.48
C SER A 18 -10.01 20.27 5.55
N CYS A 19 -10.97 19.40 5.23
CA CYS A 19 -11.26 18.24 6.07
C CYS A 19 -9.94 17.48 6.20
N ALA A 20 -9.49 17.23 7.43
CA ALA A 20 -8.26 16.48 7.64
C ALA A 20 -8.39 15.14 6.90
N THR A 21 -7.43 14.84 6.03
CA THR A 21 -7.43 13.57 5.31
C THR A 21 -7.36 12.45 6.32
N VAL A 22 -8.40 11.62 6.41
CA VAL A 22 -8.38 10.41 7.23
C VAL A 22 -7.47 9.42 6.53
N HIS A 23 -6.28 9.23 7.10
CA HIS A 23 -5.30 8.27 6.64
C HIS A 23 -5.62 6.87 7.14
N THR A 24 -5.28 5.84 6.37
CA THR A 24 -5.47 4.46 6.83
C THR A 24 -4.48 4.10 7.94
N GLN A 25 -4.75 3.01 8.67
CA GLN A 25 -3.85 2.54 9.73
C GLN A 25 -2.46 2.23 9.19
N CYS A 26 -2.34 1.63 8.00
CA CYS A 26 -1.03 1.35 7.42
C CYS A 26 -0.28 2.61 7.02
N TYR A 27 -0.98 3.61 6.47
CA TYR A 27 -0.37 4.91 6.20
C TYR A 27 0.18 5.52 7.50
N ASN A 28 -0.64 5.57 8.55
CA ASN A 28 -0.22 6.12 9.85
C ASN A 28 0.89 5.30 10.52
N TYR A 29 0.84 3.98 10.40
CA TYR A 29 1.86 3.07 10.93
C TYR A 29 3.23 3.39 10.32
N PHE A 30 3.33 3.52 9.00
CA PHE A 30 4.60 3.87 8.35
C PHE A 30 5.02 5.31 8.64
N LEU A 31 4.07 6.25 8.66
CA LEU A 31 4.36 7.63 9.05
C LEU A 31 4.94 7.72 10.47
N GLN A 32 4.42 6.95 11.41
CA GLN A 32 4.93 6.88 12.79
C GLN A 32 6.26 6.13 12.88
N LYS A 33 6.37 4.96 12.22
CA LYS A 33 7.52 4.07 12.31
C LYS A 33 8.74 4.63 11.59
N ASP A 34 8.56 5.08 10.35
CA ASP A 34 9.65 5.44 9.44
C ASP A 34 9.77 6.96 9.25
N GLY A 35 8.83 7.74 9.79
CA GLY A 35 8.74 9.20 9.60
C GLY A 35 8.23 9.60 8.21
N CYS A 36 7.82 8.64 7.39
CA CYS A 36 7.34 8.83 6.02
C CYS A 36 6.62 7.56 5.54
N VAL A 37 5.89 7.68 4.43
CA VAL A 37 5.24 6.57 3.73
C VAL A 37 5.84 6.46 2.34
N PHE A 38 6.27 5.25 1.94
CA PHE A 38 6.77 5.04 0.59
C PHE A 38 5.66 5.30 -0.44
N SER A 39 6.04 5.95 -1.53
CA SER A 39 5.13 6.29 -2.64
C SER A 39 3.90 7.13 -2.26
N ALA A 40 3.89 7.77 -1.07
CA ALA A 40 2.80 8.65 -0.62
C ALA A 40 2.44 9.70 -1.69
N ALA A 41 1.15 10.00 -1.86
CA ALA A 41 0.71 11.06 -2.79
C ALA A 41 1.18 12.45 -2.31
N ASP A 42 1.17 12.70 -1.00
CA ASP A 42 1.69 13.93 -0.40
C ASP A 42 3.22 13.89 -0.31
N ASP A 43 3.89 14.81 -1.01
CA ASP A 43 5.35 14.96 -1.02
C ASP A 43 5.94 15.16 0.39
N ARG A 44 5.18 15.76 1.32
CA ARG A 44 5.64 16.02 2.70
C ARG A 44 5.75 14.74 3.52
N ASN A 45 4.90 13.75 3.21
CA ASN A 45 4.87 12.46 3.87
C ASN A 45 5.63 11.40 3.06
N ARG A 46 5.99 11.68 1.80
CA ARG A 46 6.68 10.72 0.95
C ARG A 46 8.12 10.53 1.42
N CYS A 47 8.54 9.27 1.53
CA CYS A 47 9.95 8.98 1.79
C CYS A 47 10.84 9.54 0.68
N SER A 48 11.96 10.16 1.07
CA SER A 48 12.99 10.61 0.12
C SER A 48 13.43 9.46 -0.79
N ALA A 49 13.72 9.78 -2.06
CA ALA A 49 14.19 8.82 -3.04
C ALA A 49 15.55 8.19 -2.68
N ASP A 50 16.28 8.81 -1.76
CA ASP A 50 17.54 8.30 -1.25
C ASP A 50 17.33 7.03 -0.42
N PRO A 51 18.15 6.00 -0.61
CA PRO A 51 18.03 4.76 0.12
C PRO A 51 18.21 4.96 1.62
N LYS A 52 17.13 4.80 2.40
CA LYS A 52 17.26 4.59 3.84
C LYS A 52 17.93 3.24 4.08
N PRO A 53 18.89 3.14 5.01
CA PRO A 53 19.37 1.85 5.51
C PRO A 53 18.17 1.09 6.07
N SER A 54 17.96 -0.14 5.63
CA SER A 54 16.99 -1.04 6.24
C SER A 54 17.43 -1.35 7.67
N THR A 55 16.82 -0.72 8.66
CA THR A 55 16.83 -1.24 10.03
C THR A 55 15.82 -2.38 10.08
N ALA A 56 16.31 -3.59 9.82
CA ALA A 56 15.60 -4.81 10.15
C ALA A 56 15.19 -4.75 11.63
N VAL A 57 13.89 -4.82 11.90
CA VAL A 57 13.36 -4.96 13.25
C VAL A 57 13.73 -6.37 13.72
N GLY A 58 14.67 -6.46 14.65
CA GLY A 58 14.90 -7.64 15.51
C GLY A 58 15.69 -8.80 14.91
N VAL A 59 17.02 -8.66 14.77
CA VAL A 59 17.94 -9.79 15.03
C VAL A 59 19.00 -9.30 15.99
N VAL A 60 19.02 -9.90 17.17
CA VAL A 60 20.05 -9.76 18.18
C VAL A 60 21.42 -10.00 17.55
N GLN A 61 22.38 -9.12 17.85
CA GLN A 61 23.75 -9.14 17.33
C GLN A 61 24.38 -10.55 17.34
N ALA A 62 24.80 -11.00 16.17
CA ALA A 62 25.93 -11.91 16.03
C ALA A 62 26.80 -11.44 14.86
N SER A 63 28.08 -11.25 15.19
CA SER A 63 29.12 -10.65 14.36
C SER A 63 29.49 -11.52 13.15
N ASN A 64 29.87 -10.84 12.06
CA ASN A 64 30.66 -11.29 10.92
C ASN A 64 30.21 -12.54 10.14
N THR A 65 29.66 -12.32 8.94
CA THR A 65 30.14 -12.94 7.69
C THR A 65 29.49 -12.24 6.48
N ASN A 66 30.27 -12.11 5.39
CA ASN A 66 29.92 -11.57 4.06
C ASN A 66 28.42 -11.49 3.72
N VAL A 67 27.79 -10.34 3.99
CA VAL A 67 26.43 -10.06 3.54
C VAL A 67 26.51 -9.42 2.16
N LYS A 68 26.09 -10.16 1.13
CA LYS A 68 25.77 -9.60 -0.19
C LYS A 68 24.82 -8.42 0.02
N ARG A 69 25.18 -7.24 -0.49
CA ARG A 69 24.37 -6.01 -0.42
C ARG A 69 22.92 -6.31 -0.82
N HIS A 70 22.02 -6.38 0.17
CA HIS A 70 20.59 -6.33 -0.10
C HIS A 70 20.25 -4.90 -0.51
N THR A 71 19.73 -4.74 -1.71
CA THR A 71 19.37 -3.47 -2.32
C THR A 71 18.30 -2.75 -1.50
N LEU A 72 18.65 -1.56 -1.01
CA LEU A 72 17.80 -0.38 -0.80
C LEU A 72 16.30 -0.66 -0.58
N ALA A 73 15.89 -0.76 0.68
CA ALA A 73 14.49 -0.92 1.07
C ALA A 73 13.71 0.37 0.77
N ARG A 74 13.18 0.45 -0.45
CA ARG A 74 12.21 1.45 -0.92
C ARG A 74 10.79 0.86 -1.04
N ARG A 75 10.57 -0.32 -0.45
CA ARG A 75 9.51 -1.27 -0.83
C ARG A 75 9.06 -2.08 0.38
N TYR A 76 7.84 -2.58 0.34
CA TYR A 76 7.30 -3.50 1.34
C TYR A 76 7.64 -4.94 0.97
N ASP A 77 8.29 -5.66 1.87
CA ASP A 77 8.52 -7.09 1.72
C ASP A 77 7.45 -7.84 2.52
N THR A 78 6.76 -8.79 1.90
CA THR A 78 5.78 -9.61 2.61
C THR A 78 6.47 -10.41 3.70
N THR A 79 5.88 -10.42 4.89
CA THR A 79 6.43 -11.14 6.05
C THR A 79 5.88 -12.56 6.18
N LEU A 80 4.89 -12.91 5.36
CA LEU A 80 4.25 -14.23 5.25
C LEU A 80 4.04 -14.57 3.77
N PRO A 81 3.83 -15.85 3.41
CA PRO A 81 3.50 -16.23 2.03
C PRO A 81 2.23 -15.55 1.53
N SER A 82 2.25 -15.10 0.27
CA SER A 82 1.12 -14.40 -0.36
C SER A 82 0.13 -15.39 -0.98
N PRO A 83 -1.13 -15.49 -0.50
CA PRO A 83 -2.10 -16.47 -0.99
C PRO A 83 -2.80 -16.02 -2.29
N SER A 84 -3.43 -16.96 -2.99
CA SER A 84 -4.41 -16.67 -4.06
C SER A 84 -5.81 -16.43 -3.48
N VAL A 85 -6.52 -15.38 -3.93
CA VAL A 85 -7.90 -15.04 -3.47
C VAL A 85 -9.00 -15.53 -4.42
N ARG A 86 -10.27 -15.52 -3.95
CA ARG A 86 -11.55 -15.75 -4.69
C ARG A 86 -12.69 -14.92 -4.08
N GLY A 87 -13.51 -14.22 -4.88
CA GLY A 87 -14.79 -13.65 -4.40
C GLY A 87 -15.23 -12.29 -4.98
N GLU A 88 -16.35 -11.79 -4.43
CA GLU A 88 -16.79 -10.39 -4.53
C GLU A 88 -16.02 -9.56 -3.50
N GLY A 89 -15.30 -8.54 -3.95
CA GLY A 89 -14.36 -7.80 -3.13
C GLY A 89 -14.84 -6.43 -2.66
N ILE A 90 -14.11 -5.86 -1.70
CA ILE A 90 -14.31 -4.48 -1.21
C ILE A 90 -14.24 -3.45 -2.35
N CYS A 91 -13.44 -3.71 -3.39
CA CYS A 91 -13.32 -2.82 -4.55
C CYS A 91 -14.25 -3.21 -5.72
N GLY A 92 -15.10 -4.22 -5.54
CA GLY A 92 -16.03 -4.71 -6.55
C GLY A 92 -15.80 -6.17 -6.94
N ASN A 93 -16.55 -6.62 -7.95
CA ASN A 93 -16.53 -8.02 -8.40
C ASN A 93 -15.40 -8.26 -9.39
N TYR A 94 -14.73 -9.41 -9.29
CA TYR A 94 -13.67 -9.81 -10.19
C TYR A 94 -13.60 -11.33 -10.37
N ASN A 95 -13.13 -11.78 -11.54
CA ASN A 95 -12.76 -13.17 -11.77
C ASN A 95 -11.25 -13.32 -11.55
N THR A 96 -10.84 -14.15 -10.60
CA THR A 96 -9.44 -14.35 -10.23
C THR A 96 -8.57 -14.94 -11.32
N ALA A 97 -9.16 -15.71 -12.23
CA ALA A 97 -8.44 -16.33 -13.34
C ALA A 97 -8.16 -15.32 -14.48
N GLU A 98 -8.89 -14.21 -14.52
CA GLU A 98 -8.80 -13.20 -15.58
C GLU A 98 -8.18 -11.90 -15.06
N ALA A 99 -8.57 -11.45 -13.88
CA ALA A 99 -8.16 -10.18 -13.30
C ALA A 99 -6.69 -10.19 -12.89
N GLU A 100 -5.97 -9.14 -13.28
CA GLU A 100 -4.62 -8.83 -12.79
C GLU A 100 -4.73 -7.92 -11.58
N GLY A 101 -4.68 -8.51 -10.39
CA GLY A 101 -4.92 -7.78 -9.17
C GLY A 101 -4.19 -8.32 -7.95
N ALA A 102 -4.19 -7.50 -6.91
CA ALA A 102 -3.80 -7.88 -5.56
C ALA A 102 -4.79 -7.34 -4.52
N SER A 103 -4.87 -8.01 -3.39
CA SER A 103 -5.63 -7.60 -2.22
C SER A 103 -4.69 -7.12 -1.12
N LEU A 104 -5.07 -6.05 -0.42
CA LEU A 104 -4.28 -5.49 0.69
C LEU A 104 -4.95 -5.75 2.04
N TRP A 105 -4.22 -5.57 3.13
CA TRP A 105 -4.78 -5.85 4.46
C TRP A 105 -5.97 -4.94 4.81
N VAL A 106 -7.06 -5.55 5.28
CA VAL A 106 -8.31 -4.82 5.62
C VAL A 106 -8.25 -4.08 6.95
N GLY A 107 -7.27 -4.40 7.80
CA GLY A 107 -7.20 -3.90 9.16
C GLY A 107 -7.62 -4.94 10.19
N PRO A 108 -7.62 -4.57 11.49
CA PRO A 108 -7.81 -5.49 12.60
C PRO A 108 -9.23 -6.03 12.73
N ASN A 109 -10.21 -5.33 12.16
CA ASN A 109 -11.61 -5.71 12.20
C ASN A 109 -12.12 -5.87 10.74
N PRO A 110 -12.06 -7.08 10.16
CA PRO A 110 -12.36 -7.31 8.74
C PRO A 110 -13.76 -6.88 8.30
N ASP A 111 -14.73 -6.93 9.21
CA ASP A 111 -16.11 -6.55 8.94
C ASP A 111 -16.40 -5.06 9.16
N SER A 112 -15.43 -4.30 9.66
CA SER A 112 -15.62 -2.89 9.99
C SER A 112 -15.88 -2.04 8.75
N THR A 113 -16.87 -1.16 8.89
CA THR A 113 -17.14 -0.07 7.94
C THR A 113 -16.59 1.27 8.46
N ASN A 114 -15.88 1.27 9.59
CA ASN A 114 -15.25 2.47 10.13
C ASN A 114 -13.98 2.80 9.32
N PRO A 115 -13.90 3.95 8.63
CA PRO A 115 -12.72 4.29 7.84
C PRO A 115 -11.43 4.42 8.65
N GLU A 116 -11.51 4.71 9.96
CA GLU A 116 -10.34 4.80 10.85
C GLU A 116 -9.75 3.43 11.18
N GLU A 117 -10.52 2.35 10.99
CA GLU A 117 -10.09 0.97 11.23
C GLU A 117 -9.52 0.31 9.97
N ALA A 118 -9.48 1.01 8.83
CA ALA A 118 -8.95 0.46 7.59
C ALA A 118 -7.44 0.18 7.70
N GLY A 119 -7.00 -1.01 7.29
CA GLY A 119 -5.58 -1.35 7.15
C GLY A 119 -4.93 -0.52 6.05
N TRP A 120 -4.97 -1.04 4.81
CA TRP A 120 -4.79 -0.24 3.59
C TRP A 120 -6.14 0.14 2.96
N LEU A 121 -7.19 -0.62 3.22
CA LEU A 121 -8.56 -0.31 2.84
C LEU A 121 -9.51 -1.05 3.78
N ASN A 122 -10.79 -0.69 3.76
CA ASN A 122 -11.88 -1.53 4.23
C ASN A 122 -13.18 -1.09 3.55
N LYS A 123 -14.32 -1.64 3.97
CA LYS A 123 -15.65 -1.29 3.42
C LYS A 123 -15.99 0.21 3.58
N GLY A 124 -15.43 0.88 4.59
CA GLY A 124 -15.60 2.32 4.84
C GLY A 124 -14.55 3.23 4.18
N LYS A 125 -13.40 2.68 3.80
CA LYS A 125 -12.26 3.40 3.22
C LYS A 125 -11.74 2.67 1.99
N THR A 126 -12.45 2.84 0.88
CA THR A 126 -12.13 2.23 -0.42
C THR A 126 -11.18 3.07 -1.27
N SER A 127 -10.60 4.15 -0.71
CA SER A 127 -9.82 5.13 -1.45
C SER A 127 -8.56 4.56 -2.14
N ASN A 128 -8.04 3.43 -1.67
CA ASN A 128 -6.90 2.75 -2.27
C ASN A 128 -7.31 1.71 -3.34
N CYS A 129 -8.60 1.46 -3.54
CA CYS A 129 -9.10 0.61 -4.63
C CYS A 129 -8.70 1.15 -6.00
N ASN A 130 -8.39 0.24 -6.92
CA ASN A 130 -7.98 0.50 -8.30
C ASN A 130 -6.67 1.29 -8.48
N LYS A 131 -5.98 1.67 -7.40
CA LYS A 131 -4.61 2.18 -7.48
C LYS A 131 -3.69 1.08 -7.96
N GLN A 132 -2.69 1.45 -8.76
CA GLN A 132 -1.75 0.49 -9.27
C GLN A 132 -0.65 0.18 -8.24
N LEU A 133 -0.33 -1.09 -8.11
CA LEU A 133 0.84 -1.62 -7.41
C LEU A 133 1.86 -2.10 -8.44
N TYR A 134 3.13 -2.11 -8.06
CA TYR A 134 4.12 -2.93 -8.72
C TYR A 134 4.59 -4.02 -7.75
N ILE A 135 4.69 -5.26 -8.22
CA ILE A 135 5.02 -6.43 -7.42
C ILE A 135 6.21 -7.13 -8.08
N ILE A 136 7.22 -7.44 -7.27
CA ILE A 136 8.47 -8.07 -7.70
C ILE A 136 8.59 -9.41 -6.99
N ASN A 137 8.76 -10.48 -7.77
CA ASN A 137 9.27 -11.74 -7.23
C ASN A 137 10.80 -11.61 -7.11
N PRO A 138 11.36 -11.57 -5.89
CA PRO A 138 12.80 -11.35 -5.70
C PRO A 138 13.65 -12.51 -6.23
N ARG A 139 13.10 -13.73 -6.28
CA ARG A 139 13.77 -14.93 -6.79
C ARG A 139 13.99 -14.85 -8.31
N THR A 140 12.95 -14.49 -9.07
CA THR A 140 12.99 -14.47 -10.54
C THR A 140 13.27 -13.08 -11.12
N ARG A 141 13.20 -12.03 -10.29
CA ARG A 141 13.23 -10.62 -10.69
C ARG A 141 12.06 -10.21 -11.59
N LYS A 142 11.07 -11.09 -11.78
CA LYS A 142 9.85 -10.79 -12.51
C LYS A 142 9.11 -9.66 -11.80
N THR A 143 8.70 -8.66 -12.56
CA THR A 143 7.91 -7.52 -12.07
C THR A 143 6.60 -7.49 -12.83
N VAL A 144 5.50 -7.30 -12.11
CA VAL A 144 4.14 -7.10 -12.66
C VAL A 144 3.55 -5.82 -12.09
N TYR A 145 2.66 -5.19 -12.85
CA TYR A 145 1.92 -4.01 -12.43
C TYR A 145 0.44 -4.38 -12.43
N VAL A 146 -0.20 -4.26 -11.27
CA VAL A 146 -1.56 -4.76 -11.06
C VAL A 146 -2.35 -3.77 -10.22
N ASN A 147 -3.67 -3.87 -10.22
CA ASN A 147 -4.51 -2.98 -9.43
C ASN A 147 -4.81 -3.56 -8.04
N VAL A 148 -5.06 -2.69 -7.07
CA VAL A 148 -5.73 -3.06 -5.82
C VAL A 148 -7.18 -3.39 -6.14
N ILE A 149 -7.55 -4.67 -6.01
CA ILE A 149 -8.88 -5.16 -6.40
C ILE A 149 -9.74 -5.61 -5.21
N ASP A 150 -9.15 -5.74 -4.03
CA ASP A 150 -9.85 -6.23 -2.85
C ASP A 150 -9.06 -5.95 -1.56
N GLY A 151 -9.63 -6.35 -0.43
CA GLY A 151 -8.91 -6.50 0.82
C GLY A 151 -8.93 -7.94 1.34
N HIS A 152 -7.93 -8.29 2.14
CA HIS A 152 -7.81 -9.59 2.79
C HIS A 152 -7.42 -9.42 4.27
N ASP A 153 -7.90 -10.29 5.16
CA ASP A 153 -7.63 -10.17 6.61
C ASP A 153 -6.25 -10.67 7.03
N PHE A 154 -5.65 -11.57 6.24
CA PHE A 154 -4.40 -12.28 6.55
C PHE A 154 -4.36 -12.89 7.96
N GLN A 155 -5.53 -13.14 8.56
CA GLN A 155 -5.70 -13.63 9.94
C GLN A 155 -4.86 -12.86 10.97
N THR A 156 -4.66 -11.56 10.76
CA THR A 156 -3.87 -10.71 11.66
C THR A 156 -4.61 -9.44 12.05
N THR A 157 -4.43 -9.05 13.31
CA THR A 157 -4.89 -7.76 13.84
C THR A 157 -3.75 -6.75 13.98
N GLN A 158 -2.51 -7.15 13.68
CA GLN A 158 -1.32 -6.35 13.97
C GLN A 158 -0.84 -5.60 12.71
N PRO A 159 -0.72 -4.26 12.75
CA PRO A 159 -0.23 -3.48 11.61
C PRO A 159 1.18 -3.84 11.16
N ASP A 160 2.06 -4.23 12.08
CA ASP A 160 3.45 -4.61 11.77
C ASP A 160 3.57 -5.91 10.96
N VAL A 161 2.51 -6.73 10.94
CA VAL A 161 2.35 -7.87 10.04
C VAL A 161 1.50 -7.47 8.84
N GLY A 162 0.27 -7.00 9.08
CA GLY A 162 -0.75 -6.81 8.05
C GLY A 162 -0.37 -5.79 6.99
N CYS A 163 0.28 -4.68 7.37
CA CYS A 163 0.61 -3.62 6.41
C CYS A 163 1.65 -4.02 5.35
N PHE A 164 2.34 -5.14 5.55
CA PHE A 164 3.29 -5.70 4.59
C PHE A 164 2.67 -6.76 3.68
N GLN A 165 1.46 -7.25 3.99
CA GLN A 165 0.87 -8.39 3.29
C GLN A 165 0.11 -7.98 2.03
N ILE A 166 0.27 -8.80 0.99
CA ILE A 166 -0.55 -8.82 -0.22
C ILE A 166 -1.02 -10.25 -0.49
N ALA A 167 -2.22 -10.36 -1.05
CA ALA A 167 -2.73 -11.57 -1.67
C ALA A 167 -2.91 -11.32 -3.16
N LEU A 168 -2.85 -12.36 -3.98
CA LEU A 168 -2.81 -12.23 -5.43
C LEU A 168 -4.05 -12.85 -6.05
N THR A 169 -4.47 -12.36 -7.21
CA THR A 169 -5.34 -13.17 -8.08
C THR A 169 -4.57 -14.37 -8.62
N GLN A 170 -5.29 -15.39 -9.09
CA GLN A 170 -4.67 -16.55 -9.73
C GLN A 170 -3.86 -16.14 -10.97
N ASN A 171 -4.37 -15.19 -11.77
CA ASN A 171 -3.63 -14.66 -12.92
C ASN A 171 -2.31 -13.99 -12.49
N THR A 172 -2.35 -13.06 -11.53
CA THR A 172 -1.14 -12.38 -11.01
C THR A 172 -0.15 -13.37 -10.39
N PHE A 173 -0.64 -14.35 -9.63
CA PHE A 173 0.16 -15.41 -9.03
C PHE A 173 0.96 -16.16 -10.09
N LEU A 174 0.33 -16.58 -11.19
CA LEU A 174 1.02 -17.30 -12.27
C LEU A 174 2.00 -16.40 -13.04
N GLN A 175 1.68 -15.12 -13.23
CA GLN A 175 2.57 -14.17 -13.92
C GLN A 175 3.88 -13.90 -13.16
N LEU A 176 3.87 -14.05 -11.84
CA LEU A 176 5.04 -13.90 -10.98
C LEU A 176 5.99 -15.11 -11.00
N ASP A 177 5.73 -16.09 -11.87
CA ASP A 177 6.58 -17.26 -12.09
C ASP A 177 6.83 -18.10 -10.82
N PRO A 178 5.76 -18.66 -10.22
CA PRO A 178 5.85 -19.47 -9.01
C PRO A 178 6.53 -20.82 -9.29
N THR A 179 7.24 -21.37 -8.31
CA THR A 179 7.75 -22.75 -8.39
C THR A 179 6.60 -23.75 -8.37
N ASP A 180 6.88 -25.01 -8.71
CA ASP A 180 5.85 -26.06 -8.64
C ASP A 180 5.38 -26.31 -7.19
N GLU A 181 6.27 -26.18 -6.21
CA GLU A 181 5.92 -26.21 -4.79
C GLU A 181 5.02 -25.02 -4.39
N GLU A 182 5.32 -23.80 -4.88
CA GLU A 182 4.50 -22.62 -4.64
C GLU A 182 3.11 -22.77 -5.28
N LYS A 183 3.04 -23.37 -6.48
CA LYS A 183 1.76 -23.69 -7.16
C LYS A 183 0.94 -24.70 -6.34
N GLU A 184 1.57 -25.74 -5.82
CA GLU A 184 0.91 -26.74 -4.96
C GLU A 184 0.38 -26.12 -3.66
N LYS A 185 1.16 -25.22 -3.05
CA LYS A 185 0.76 -24.50 -1.83
C LYS A 185 -0.22 -23.35 -2.07
N GLY A 186 -0.39 -22.90 -3.32
CA GLY A 186 -1.21 -21.74 -3.67
C GLY A 186 -0.70 -20.41 -3.10
N SER A 187 0.61 -20.32 -2.82
CA SER A 187 1.25 -19.10 -2.30
C SER A 187 2.69 -18.97 -2.74
N ILE A 188 3.12 -17.74 -3.02
CA ILE A 188 4.53 -17.41 -3.24
C ILE A 188 5.15 -17.06 -1.89
N GLY A 189 6.44 -17.33 -1.72
CA GLY A 189 7.20 -16.86 -0.56
C GLY A 189 7.25 -15.33 -0.43
N SER A 190 8.41 -14.78 -0.10
CA SER A 190 8.52 -13.33 0.06
C SER A 190 8.40 -12.61 -1.30
N LEU A 191 7.53 -11.62 -1.37
CA LEU A 191 7.35 -10.69 -2.48
C LEU A 191 7.71 -9.29 -2.03
N THR A 192 8.24 -8.51 -2.96
CA THR A 192 8.52 -7.09 -2.72
C THR A 192 7.54 -6.24 -3.54
N TRP A 193 6.82 -5.32 -2.91
CA TRP A 193 5.78 -4.52 -3.57
C TRP A 193 5.70 -3.10 -3.00
N ASP A 194 5.07 -2.19 -3.76
CA ASP A 194 4.64 -0.87 -3.29
C ASP A 194 3.61 -0.29 -4.28
N PHE A 195 2.96 0.80 -3.91
CA PHE A 195 2.13 1.59 -4.81
C PHE A 195 2.97 2.19 -5.94
N ASN A 196 2.42 2.24 -7.16
CA ASN A 196 3.11 2.76 -8.34
C ASN A 196 3.12 4.29 -8.38
N ASN A 197 3.69 4.91 -7.35
CA ASN A 197 3.93 6.35 -7.28
C ASN A 197 5.37 6.62 -6.84
N LEU A 198 6.30 5.88 -7.44
CA LEU A 198 7.73 5.99 -7.15
C LEU A 198 8.20 7.41 -7.47
N ASN A 199 8.55 8.17 -6.43
CA ASN A 199 8.98 9.57 -6.47
C ASN A 199 7.89 10.61 -6.82
N GLY A 200 6.61 10.27 -6.74
CA GLY A 200 5.54 11.24 -7.04
C GLY A 200 5.17 11.37 -8.50
N ALA A 201 5.64 10.46 -9.36
CA ALA A 201 5.35 10.51 -10.79
C ALA A 201 3.87 10.23 -11.14
N SER A 202 3.16 9.55 -10.23
CA SER A 202 1.80 9.06 -10.39
C SER A 202 1.02 9.26 -9.08
N PRO A 203 0.79 10.50 -8.62
CA PRO A 203 0.21 10.76 -7.30
C PRO A 203 -1.18 10.15 -7.11
N GLN A 204 -1.92 9.93 -8.20
CA GLN A 204 -3.21 9.21 -8.17
C GLN A 204 -3.09 7.76 -7.67
N ASP A 205 -1.91 7.15 -7.84
CA ASP A 205 -1.61 5.78 -7.38
C ASP A 205 -0.97 5.76 -6.00
N GLY A 206 -0.64 6.90 -5.40
CA GLY A 206 -0.08 6.94 -4.04
C GLY A 206 -1.08 6.50 -2.97
N PRO A 207 -0.63 5.82 -1.89
CA PRO A 207 -1.49 5.42 -0.80
C PRO A 207 -2.05 6.63 -0.07
N VAL A 208 -3.24 6.43 0.50
CA VAL A 208 -3.88 7.35 1.45
C VAL A 208 -4.12 6.68 2.78
#